data_AF-A0A7Y2THM9-F1
#
_entry.id   AF-A0A7Y2THM9-F1
#
_cell.length_a   1.000
_cell.length_b   1.000
_cell.length_c   1.000
_cell.angle_alpha   90.00
_cell.angle_beta   90.00
_cell.angle_gamma   90.00
#
_symmetry.space_group_name_H-M   'P 1'
#
loop_
_entity.id
_entity.type
_entity.pdbx_description
1 polymer ?
#
loop_
_entity_poly.entity_id
_entity_poly.type
_entity_poly.pdbx_seq_one_letter_code
_entity_poly.pdbx_strand_id
1 'polypeptide(L)'
;MLCSVSSFGQIKSAYYVQFQNKNTVFIAEEHLSDKAIERRNKFDISIDSSDFPVNQSYIDQVLNDSTITIRYALKWQNAIVVESIQDTLDLSTFPFIKQVKYVGKTFQRNTSTSNTFQYLKPYLKLKDETMPTKDLSAKDYGKAYGQNSQIGVINLHQNGFDGTGIDIAVFDAGFYNIDKIPAFIKHQGNQLITYGADIVDLDNVVNDRDNHGTAVSSCIAAYDKGRYIGSAPKANLILFRTENASSEYPIEELNWCKAAELADSIGVDMISSSLGYTEYDEDSLSYTH
;
A
#
# COMPACT_ATOMS: atom_id res chain seq x y z
N MET A 1 7.77 39.68 -23.75
CA MET A 1 7.07 39.46 -22.47
C MET A 1 6.54 38.03 -22.53
N LEU A 2 7.30 37.07 -22.00
CA LEU A 2 6.89 35.67 -21.95
C LEU A 2 5.98 35.53 -20.72
N CYS A 3 4.67 35.40 -20.95
CA CYS A 3 3.73 35.03 -19.89
C CYS A 3 3.94 33.55 -19.58
N SER A 4 4.60 33.26 -18.46
CA SER A 4 4.51 31.97 -17.80
C SER A 4 3.08 31.79 -17.31
N VAL A 5 2.33 30.94 -18.01
CA VAL A 5 1.05 30.46 -17.50
C VAL A 5 1.38 29.45 -16.41
N SER A 6 1.24 29.87 -15.16
CA SER A 6 1.19 28.96 -14.03
C SER A 6 -0.05 28.07 -14.23
N SER A 7 0.16 26.81 -14.64
CA SER A 7 -0.88 25.80 -14.64
C SER A 7 -1.26 25.55 -13.19
N PHE A 8 -2.38 26.14 -12.74
CA PHE A 8 -2.98 25.74 -11.47
C PHE A 8 -3.35 24.27 -11.57
N GLY A 9 -2.93 23.46 -10.59
CA GLY A 9 -3.22 22.03 -10.61
C GLY A 9 -4.72 21.78 -10.58
N GLN A 10 -5.23 20.99 -11.52
CA GLN A 10 -6.66 20.70 -11.59
C GLN A 10 -7.03 19.68 -10.51
N ILE A 11 -7.82 20.13 -9.53
CA ILE A 11 -8.49 19.26 -8.57
C ILE A 11 -9.57 18.48 -9.31
N LYS A 12 -9.66 17.17 -9.10
CA LYS A 12 -10.70 16.30 -9.65
C LYS A 12 -11.54 15.69 -8.54
N SER A 13 -12.76 15.28 -8.89
CA SER A 13 -13.64 14.53 -7.98
C SER A 13 -13.47 13.04 -8.21
N ALA A 14 -13.29 12.27 -7.14
CA ALA A 14 -13.20 10.82 -7.21
C ALA A 14 -14.54 10.16 -6.88
N TYR A 15 -14.83 9.08 -7.61
CA TYR A 15 -16.04 8.31 -7.46
C TYR A 15 -15.74 6.81 -7.36
N TYR A 16 -16.44 6.17 -6.43
CA TYR A 16 -16.57 4.74 -6.34
C TYR A 16 -17.77 4.28 -7.18
N VAL A 17 -17.53 3.42 -8.17
CA VAL A 17 -18.55 2.88 -9.07
C VAL A 17 -18.63 1.37 -8.89
N GLN A 18 -19.69 0.88 -8.24
CA GLN A 18 -19.90 -0.55 -8.01
C GLN A 18 -20.74 -1.17 -9.11
N PHE A 19 -20.39 -2.38 -9.53
CA PHE A 19 -21.14 -3.16 -10.50
C PHE A 19 -22.05 -4.19 -9.83
N GLN A 20 -23.19 -4.47 -10.47
CA GLN A 20 -24.20 -5.41 -9.96
C GLN A 20 -23.72 -6.86 -9.97
N ASN A 21 -22.93 -7.22 -10.96
CA ASN A 21 -22.41 -8.57 -11.16
C ASN A 21 -20.97 -8.49 -11.70
N LYS A 22 -20.24 -9.59 -11.56
CA LYS A 22 -18.82 -9.66 -11.93
C LYS A 22 -18.65 -10.25 -13.32
N ASN A 23 -19.36 -11.34 -13.65
CA ASN A 23 -19.39 -11.96 -14.98
C ASN A 23 -18.00 -12.07 -15.65
N THR A 24 -16.98 -12.43 -14.87
CA THR A 24 -15.60 -12.60 -15.32
C THR A 24 -15.12 -14.02 -15.11
N VAL A 25 -14.04 -14.37 -15.81
CA VAL A 25 -13.29 -15.60 -15.63
C VAL A 25 -12.04 -15.28 -14.82
N PHE A 26 -11.56 -16.23 -14.02
CA PHE A 26 -10.34 -16.11 -13.25
C PHE A 26 -9.42 -17.28 -13.52
N ILE A 27 -8.15 -16.96 -13.80
CA ILE A 27 -7.05 -17.89 -13.92
C ILE A 27 -6.09 -17.55 -12.79
N ALA A 28 -5.95 -18.44 -11.81
CA ALA A 28 -5.23 -18.14 -10.57
C ALA A 28 -3.77 -17.77 -10.83
N GLU A 29 -3.13 -18.48 -11.75
CA GLU A 29 -1.72 -18.32 -12.13
C GLU A 29 -1.44 -16.96 -12.81
N GLU A 30 -2.47 -16.28 -13.31
CA GLU A 30 -2.33 -14.95 -13.92
C GLU A 30 -2.48 -13.81 -12.89
N HIS A 31 -2.98 -14.11 -11.68
CA HIS A 31 -3.39 -13.10 -10.71
C HIS A 31 -2.84 -13.30 -9.30
N LEU A 32 -2.37 -14.49 -8.96
CA LEU A 32 -1.78 -14.84 -7.67
C LEU A 32 -0.37 -15.37 -7.90
N SER A 33 0.56 -14.88 -7.09
CA SER A 33 1.91 -15.45 -7.01
C SER A 33 1.88 -16.87 -6.42
N ASP A 34 2.94 -17.64 -6.68
CA ASP A 34 3.15 -18.95 -6.06
C ASP A 34 3.04 -18.87 -4.53
N LYS A 35 3.65 -17.84 -3.92
CA LYS A 35 3.57 -17.61 -2.46
C LYS A 35 2.12 -17.37 -2.00
N ALA A 36 1.32 -16.63 -2.77
CA ALA A 36 -0.09 -16.41 -2.44
C ALA A 36 -0.92 -17.69 -2.51
N ILE A 37 -0.62 -18.58 -3.46
CA ILE A 37 -1.25 -19.89 -3.60
C ILE A 37 -0.82 -20.81 -2.45
N GLU A 38 0.47 -20.86 -2.13
CA GLU A 38 1.01 -21.64 -1.01
C GLU A 38 0.41 -21.20 0.32
N ARG A 39 0.31 -19.89 0.57
CA ARG A 39 -0.31 -19.33 1.77
C ARG A 39 -1.77 -19.73 1.89
N ARG A 40 -2.54 -19.66 0.79
CA ARG A 40 -3.94 -20.09 0.74
C ARG A 40 -4.09 -21.57 1.09
N ASN A 41 -3.27 -22.43 0.48
CA ASN A 41 -3.25 -23.87 0.77
C ASN A 41 -2.90 -24.16 2.23
N LYS A 42 -1.93 -23.43 2.80
CA LYS A 42 -1.52 -23.56 4.21
C LYS A 42 -2.65 -23.26 5.20
N PHE A 43 -3.52 -22.31 4.86
CA PHE A 43 -4.63 -21.87 5.73
C PHE A 43 -6.01 -22.38 5.28
N ASP A 44 -6.06 -23.31 4.33
CA ASP A 44 -7.31 -23.87 3.76
C ASP A 44 -8.27 -22.79 3.22
N ILE A 45 -7.70 -21.78 2.55
CA ILE A 45 -8.46 -20.68 1.94
C ILE A 45 -8.73 -21.04 0.47
N SER A 46 -9.99 -21.33 0.17
CA SER A 46 -10.43 -21.61 -1.20
C SER A 46 -10.44 -20.34 -2.05
N ILE A 47 -10.11 -20.48 -3.34
CA ILE A 47 -10.29 -19.41 -4.34
C ILE A 47 -11.78 -19.30 -4.66
N ASP A 48 -12.31 -18.08 -4.66
CA ASP A 48 -13.71 -17.83 -4.97
C ASP A 48 -13.90 -16.62 -5.90
N SER A 49 -15.15 -16.23 -6.12
CA SER A 49 -15.50 -15.14 -7.04
C SER A 49 -14.97 -13.77 -6.60
N SER A 50 -14.56 -13.58 -5.34
CA SER A 50 -13.93 -12.35 -4.86
C SER A 50 -12.52 -12.17 -5.44
N ASP A 51 -11.81 -13.26 -5.74
CA ASP A 51 -10.48 -13.22 -6.35
C ASP A 51 -10.50 -12.78 -7.82
N PHE A 52 -11.67 -12.89 -8.48
CA PHE A 52 -11.79 -12.67 -9.92
C PHE A 52 -11.53 -11.20 -10.29
N PRO A 53 -11.04 -10.86 -11.49
CA PRO A 53 -10.96 -9.47 -11.91
C PRO A 53 -12.36 -8.85 -12.08
N VAL A 54 -12.41 -7.53 -12.07
CA VAL A 54 -13.62 -6.77 -12.45
C VAL A 54 -13.85 -6.87 -13.95
N ASN A 55 -15.10 -6.82 -14.41
CA ASN A 55 -15.44 -6.97 -15.81
C ASN A 55 -14.84 -5.86 -16.69
N GLN A 56 -13.89 -6.22 -17.55
CA GLN A 56 -13.21 -5.24 -18.42
C GLN A 56 -14.19 -4.53 -19.36
N SER A 57 -15.21 -5.20 -19.89
CA SER A 57 -16.20 -4.56 -20.76
C SER A 57 -17.03 -3.50 -20.04
N TYR A 58 -17.29 -3.66 -18.73
CA TYR A 58 -17.96 -2.64 -17.93
C TYR A 58 -17.06 -1.43 -17.69
N ILE A 59 -15.77 -1.68 -17.44
CA ILE A 59 -14.77 -0.63 -17.31
C ILE A 59 -14.69 0.18 -18.61
N ASP A 60 -14.53 -0.49 -19.75
CA ASP A 60 -14.39 0.15 -21.05
C ASP A 60 -15.61 1.02 -21.40
N GLN A 61 -16.83 0.55 -21.07
CA GLN A 61 -18.06 1.31 -21.29
C GLN A 61 -18.14 2.58 -20.44
N VAL A 62 -17.69 2.54 -19.18
CA VAL A 62 -17.63 3.73 -18.32
C VAL A 62 -16.56 4.71 -18.83
N LEU A 63 -15.40 4.20 -19.24
CA LEU A 63 -14.28 5.02 -19.71
C LEU A 63 -14.42 5.54 -21.15
N ASN A 64 -15.52 5.22 -21.84
CA ASN A 64 -15.85 5.85 -23.12
C ASN A 64 -16.18 7.34 -22.97
N ASP A 65 -16.53 7.79 -21.76
CA ASP A 65 -16.62 9.22 -21.43
C ASP A 65 -15.22 9.78 -21.17
N SER A 66 -14.77 10.71 -22.02
CA SER A 66 -13.45 11.33 -21.94
C SER A 66 -13.26 12.24 -20.72
N THR A 67 -14.33 12.56 -19.98
CA THR A 67 -14.26 13.30 -18.73
C THR A 67 -13.90 12.41 -17.53
N ILE A 68 -13.89 11.09 -17.72
CA ILE A 68 -13.64 10.08 -16.69
C ILE A 68 -12.27 9.42 -16.93
N THR A 69 -11.47 9.30 -15.87
CA THR A 69 -10.21 8.55 -15.90
C THR A 69 -10.17 7.53 -14.78
N ILE A 70 -9.79 6.28 -15.08
CA ILE A 70 -9.64 5.25 -14.05
C ILE A 70 -8.45 5.53 -13.13
N ARG A 71 -8.65 5.27 -11.83
CA ARG A 71 -7.56 5.13 -10.85
C ARG A 71 -7.15 3.67 -10.76
N TYR A 72 -8.09 2.81 -10.38
CA TYR A 72 -7.89 1.37 -10.26
C TYR A 72 -9.23 0.62 -10.15
N ALA A 73 -9.17 -0.69 -10.34
CA ALA A 73 -10.26 -1.61 -10.04
C ALA A 73 -10.06 -2.28 -8.68
N LEU A 74 -11.17 -2.55 -7.98
CA LEU A 74 -11.27 -3.23 -6.69
C LEU A 74 -12.02 -4.56 -6.89
N LYS A 75 -11.28 -5.68 -6.96
CA LYS A 75 -11.83 -7.01 -7.20
C LYS A 75 -12.79 -7.46 -6.09
N TRP A 76 -12.46 -7.21 -4.82
CA TRP A 76 -13.27 -7.68 -3.69
C TRP A 76 -14.60 -6.94 -3.59
N GLN A 77 -14.64 -5.68 -4.03
CA GLN A 77 -15.84 -4.85 -3.99
C GLN A 77 -16.66 -4.90 -5.28
N ASN A 78 -16.14 -5.57 -6.32
CA ASN A 78 -16.65 -5.55 -7.69
C ASN A 78 -16.93 -4.11 -8.19
N ALA A 79 -15.89 -3.27 -8.12
CA ALA A 79 -16.01 -1.84 -8.36
C ALA A 79 -14.78 -1.26 -9.05
N ILE A 80 -14.93 -0.08 -9.61
CA ILE A 80 -13.81 0.78 -10.03
C ILE A 80 -13.82 2.10 -9.26
N VAL A 81 -12.64 2.65 -9.09
CA VAL A 81 -12.45 4.03 -8.62
C VAL A 81 -12.01 4.87 -9.81
N VAL A 82 -12.74 5.96 -10.05
CA VAL A 82 -12.51 6.86 -11.19
C VAL A 82 -12.38 8.30 -10.70
N GLU A 83 -11.69 9.11 -11.48
CA GLU A 83 -11.67 10.57 -11.36
C GLU A 83 -12.55 11.16 -12.46
N SER A 84 -13.30 12.21 -12.15
CA SER A 84 -14.03 13.02 -13.11
C SER A 84 -13.58 14.47 -13.01
N ILE A 85 -13.54 15.17 -14.16
CA ILE A 85 -13.39 16.63 -14.19
C ILE A 85 -14.71 17.36 -13.87
N GLN A 86 -15.82 16.63 -13.76
CA GLN A 86 -17.13 17.14 -13.39
C GLN A 86 -17.37 16.95 -11.88
N ASP A 87 -18.14 17.85 -11.27
CA ASP A 87 -18.50 17.81 -9.84
C ASP A 87 -19.57 16.75 -9.52
N THR A 88 -20.27 16.24 -10.54
CA THR A 88 -21.26 15.19 -10.41
C THR A 88 -21.01 14.11 -11.46
N LEU A 89 -21.25 12.86 -11.09
CA LEU A 89 -21.13 11.72 -12.00
C LEU A 89 -22.43 10.90 -11.94
N ASP A 90 -23.18 10.90 -13.04
CA ASP A 90 -24.36 10.05 -13.22
C ASP A 90 -24.08 8.98 -14.27
N LEU A 91 -24.14 7.73 -13.84
CA LEU A 91 -23.97 6.55 -14.69
C LEU A 91 -25.20 5.63 -14.64
N SER A 92 -26.37 6.16 -14.24
CA SER A 92 -27.62 5.41 -14.09
C SER A 92 -28.14 4.76 -15.37
N THR A 93 -27.67 5.21 -16.54
CA THR A 93 -28.00 4.63 -17.84
C THR A 93 -27.39 3.24 -18.07
N PHE A 94 -26.32 2.89 -17.36
CA PHE A 94 -25.68 1.58 -17.48
C PHE A 94 -26.36 0.55 -16.56
N PRO A 95 -27.03 -0.49 -17.10
CA PRO A 95 -27.82 -1.42 -16.30
C PRO A 95 -26.97 -2.31 -15.38
N PHE A 96 -25.66 -2.41 -15.63
CA PHE A 96 -24.71 -3.16 -14.80
C PHE A 96 -24.17 -2.36 -13.63
N ILE A 97 -24.46 -1.05 -13.52
CA ILE A 97 -24.04 -0.24 -12.38
C ILE A 97 -25.04 -0.41 -11.24
N LYS A 98 -24.49 -0.64 -10.05
CA LYS A 98 -25.25 -0.80 -8.80
C LYS A 98 -25.35 0.51 -8.05
N GLN A 99 -24.23 1.23 -7.93
CA GLN A 99 -24.17 2.51 -7.25
C GLN A 99 -22.95 3.32 -7.72
N VAL A 100 -23.09 4.64 -7.64
CA VAL A 100 -22.01 5.61 -7.78
C VAL A 100 -21.97 6.44 -6.51
N LYS A 101 -20.80 6.57 -5.89
CA LYS A 101 -20.60 7.38 -4.68
C LYS A 101 -19.44 8.32 -4.90
N TYR A 102 -19.61 9.59 -4.56
CA TYR A 102 -18.51 10.53 -4.43
C TYR A 102 -17.69 10.16 -3.19
N VAL A 103 -16.36 10.14 -3.32
CA VAL A 103 -15.42 9.69 -2.28
C VAL A 103 -14.30 10.68 -2.01
N GLY A 104 -14.54 11.95 -2.34
CA GLY A 104 -13.62 13.05 -2.08
C GLY A 104 -12.84 13.52 -3.31
N LYS A 105 -11.86 14.37 -3.06
CA LYS A 105 -11.09 15.05 -4.10
C LYS A 105 -9.75 14.36 -4.32
N THR A 106 -9.26 14.42 -5.56
CA THR A 106 -7.88 14.04 -5.89
C THR A 106 -7.12 15.21 -6.47
N PHE A 107 -5.82 15.22 -6.20
CA PHE A 107 -4.90 16.24 -6.65
C PHE A 107 -4.16 15.79 -7.91
N GLN A 108 -3.64 16.74 -8.66
CA GLN A 108 -2.94 16.45 -9.91
C GLN A 108 -1.71 15.56 -9.65
N ARG A 109 -1.66 14.44 -10.37
CA ARG A 109 -0.53 13.51 -10.38
C ARG A 109 0.57 14.04 -11.31
N ASN A 110 1.83 13.85 -10.93
CA ASN A 110 2.99 14.30 -11.71
C ASN A 110 3.40 13.34 -12.84
N THR A 111 2.68 12.25 -13.08
CA THR A 111 3.16 11.19 -13.98
C THR A 111 2.12 10.74 -15.01
N SER A 112 2.60 10.54 -16.24
CA SER A 112 1.92 9.89 -17.36
C SER A 112 2.50 8.50 -17.55
N THR A 113 2.32 7.56 -16.63
CA THR A 113 2.92 6.23 -16.77
C THR A 113 2.07 5.12 -16.17
N SER A 114 1.75 4.15 -17.03
CA SER A 114 1.28 2.77 -16.80
C SER A 114 0.41 2.46 -15.58
N ASN A 115 -0.80 1.94 -15.80
CA ASN A 115 -1.71 1.40 -14.76
C ASN A 115 -1.18 0.13 -14.05
N THR A 116 0.11 -0.19 -14.16
CA THR A 116 0.71 -1.41 -13.61
C THR A 116 1.77 -1.06 -12.57
N PHE A 117 1.50 -1.40 -11.31
CA PHE A 117 2.48 -1.31 -10.24
C PHE A 117 3.62 -2.32 -10.46
N GLN A 118 4.84 -1.90 -10.14
CA GLN A 118 6.05 -2.70 -10.23
C GLN A 118 6.68 -2.79 -8.84
N TYR A 119 7.01 -4.01 -8.42
CA TYR A 119 7.68 -4.26 -7.15
C TYR A 119 9.18 -4.00 -7.27
N LEU A 120 9.61 -2.80 -6.89
CA LEU A 120 11.01 -2.39 -7.00
C LEU A 120 11.76 -2.69 -5.71
N LYS A 121 12.90 -3.38 -5.81
CA LYS A 121 13.78 -3.66 -4.66
C LYS A 121 15.00 -2.76 -4.75
N PRO A 122 15.13 -1.72 -3.90
CA PRO A 122 16.37 -0.96 -3.84
C PRO A 122 17.49 -1.90 -3.37
N TYR A 123 18.60 -1.91 -4.11
CA TYR A 123 19.72 -2.81 -3.86
C TYR A 123 21.01 -2.03 -3.67
N LEU A 124 21.77 -2.42 -2.65
CA LEU A 124 23.07 -1.85 -2.35
C LEU A 124 24.06 -2.97 -2.02
N LYS A 125 25.13 -3.08 -2.79
CA LYS A 125 26.19 -4.07 -2.52
C LYS A 125 27.01 -3.66 -1.31
N LEU A 126 26.94 -4.43 -0.22
CA LEU A 126 27.67 -4.18 1.01
C LEU A 126 28.88 -5.12 1.18
N LYS A 127 29.88 -4.69 1.95
CA LYS A 127 30.97 -5.57 2.40
C LYS A 127 30.53 -6.49 3.54
N ASP A 128 29.61 -6.01 4.37
CA ASP A 128 28.98 -6.75 5.47
C ASP A 128 27.50 -6.40 5.50
N GLU A 129 26.67 -7.42 5.31
CA GLU A 129 25.22 -7.34 5.38
C GLU A 129 24.66 -8.14 6.58
N THR A 130 25.52 -8.64 7.47
CA THR A 130 25.10 -9.47 8.60
C THR A 130 24.25 -8.72 9.61
N MET A 131 23.18 -9.36 10.08
CA MET A 131 22.24 -8.79 11.06
C MET A 131 22.02 -9.76 12.24
N PRO A 132 23.05 -10.02 13.08
CA PRO A 132 22.88 -10.90 14.24
C PRO A 132 21.89 -10.34 15.26
N THR A 133 20.99 -11.21 15.72
CA THR A 133 19.92 -10.92 16.69
C THR A 133 20.09 -11.71 17.99
N LYS A 134 20.91 -12.76 17.95
CA LYS A 134 21.32 -13.55 19.13
C LYS A 134 22.42 -12.84 19.92
N ASP A 135 22.45 -13.12 21.22
CA ASP A 135 23.47 -12.65 22.17
C ASP A 135 23.65 -11.13 22.20
N LEU A 136 22.58 -10.39 21.90
CA LEU A 136 22.54 -8.93 21.97
C LEU A 136 22.27 -8.46 23.40
N SER A 137 23.01 -7.42 23.82
CA SER A 137 22.81 -6.72 25.08
C SER A 137 21.79 -5.59 24.95
N ALA A 138 21.32 -5.04 26.07
CA ALA A 138 20.45 -3.85 26.08
C ALA A 138 21.06 -2.66 25.30
N LYS A 139 22.39 -2.51 25.33
CA LYS A 139 23.10 -1.46 24.59
C LYS A 139 23.01 -1.67 23.07
N ASP A 140 22.98 -2.92 22.61
CA ASP A 140 22.89 -3.23 21.18
C ASP A 140 21.53 -2.85 20.59
N TYR A 141 20.44 -3.02 21.35
CA TYR A 141 19.10 -2.55 20.96
C TYR A 141 18.97 -1.02 21.00
N GLY A 142 19.81 -0.34 21.79
CA GLY A 142 19.79 1.10 21.94
C GLY A 142 18.43 1.61 22.42
N LYS A 143 17.86 2.58 21.70
CA LYS A 143 16.59 3.22 22.10
C LYS A 143 15.39 2.26 22.11
N ALA A 144 15.43 1.18 21.32
CA ALA A 144 14.34 0.22 21.22
C ALA A 144 14.32 -0.83 22.35
N TYR A 145 15.32 -0.85 23.25
CA TYR A 145 15.40 -1.88 24.27
C TYR A 145 14.17 -1.94 25.18
N GLY A 146 13.69 -0.80 25.67
CA GLY A 146 12.58 -0.73 26.62
C GLY A 146 11.30 -1.36 26.06
N GLN A 147 10.87 -0.89 24.88
CA GLN A 147 9.69 -1.42 24.20
C GLN A 147 9.86 -2.91 23.85
N ASN A 148 11.00 -3.31 23.29
CA ASN A 148 11.24 -4.70 22.86
C ASN A 148 11.27 -5.66 24.07
N SER A 149 11.84 -5.22 25.19
CA SER A 149 11.84 -5.98 26.43
C SER A 149 10.42 -6.15 26.99
N GLN A 150 9.62 -5.08 26.98
CA GLN A 150 8.24 -5.09 27.47
C GLN A 150 7.35 -6.10 26.74
N ILE A 151 7.53 -6.27 25.43
CA ILE A 151 6.72 -7.20 24.61
C ILE A 151 7.42 -8.54 24.32
N GLY A 152 8.52 -8.85 25.00
CA GLY A 152 9.18 -10.16 24.92
C GLY A 152 10.04 -10.41 23.66
N VAL A 153 10.25 -9.40 22.81
CA VAL A 153 11.06 -9.49 21.57
C VAL A 153 12.49 -9.97 21.85
N ILE A 154 13.08 -9.57 22.97
CA ILE A 154 14.46 -9.98 23.32
C ILE A 154 14.57 -11.50 23.40
N ASN A 155 13.56 -12.17 23.99
CA ASN A 155 13.54 -13.63 24.08
C ASN A 155 13.31 -14.28 22.70
N LEU A 156 12.45 -13.69 21.87
CA LEU A 156 12.24 -14.15 20.49
C LEU A 156 13.54 -14.13 19.69
N HIS A 157 14.27 -13.02 19.71
CA HIS A 157 15.56 -12.88 19.05
C HIS A 157 16.60 -13.89 19.55
N GLN A 158 16.69 -14.14 20.86
CA GLN A 158 17.58 -15.16 21.44
C GLN A 158 17.27 -16.57 20.90
N ASN A 159 15.99 -16.87 20.70
CA ASN A 159 15.54 -18.15 20.13
C ASN A 159 15.61 -18.20 18.59
N GLY A 160 16.04 -17.12 17.94
CA GLY A 160 16.17 -17.04 16.48
C GLY A 160 14.90 -16.64 15.74
N PHE A 161 13.88 -16.16 16.45
CA PHE A 161 12.67 -15.58 15.86
C PHE A 161 12.87 -14.07 15.67
N ASP A 162 13.32 -13.66 14.49
CA ASP A 162 13.70 -12.27 14.19
C ASP A 162 13.04 -11.71 12.90
N GLY A 163 11.97 -12.37 12.45
CA GLY A 163 11.24 -12.02 11.22
C GLY A 163 11.74 -12.72 9.96
N THR A 164 12.80 -13.53 10.05
CA THR A 164 13.31 -14.28 8.89
C THR A 164 12.19 -15.06 8.20
N GLY A 165 12.02 -14.82 6.90
CA GLY A 165 11.04 -15.52 6.05
C GLY A 165 9.61 -14.97 6.15
N ILE A 166 9.40 -13.87 6.87
CA ILE A 166 8.09 -13.22 6.99
C ILE A 166 8.06 -11.96 6.11
N ASP A 167 7.07 -11.89 5.22
CA ASP A 167 6.77 -10.69 4.44
C ASP A 167 5.72 -9.85 5.17
N ILE A 168 6.04 -8.59 5.44
CA ILE A 168 5.15 -7.63 6.11
C ILE A 168 4.87 -6.50 5.15
N ALA A 169 3.61 -6.36 4.73
CA ALA A 169 3.14 -5.18 4.04
C ALA A 169 2.93 -4.05 5.05
N VAL A 170 3.50 -2.87 4.79
CA VAL A 170 3.30 -1.67 5.60
C VAL A 170 2.48 -0.67 4.79
N PHE A 171 1.29 -0.32 5.27
CA PHE A 171 0.40 0.66 4.65
C PHE A 171 0.43 1.95 5.46
N ASP A 172 0.84 3.03 4.82
CA ASP A 172 1.05 4.31 5.50
C ASP A 172 1.00 5.52 4.54
N ALA A 173 1.27 6.73 5.04
CA ALA A 173 1.26 7.99 4.27
C ALA A 173 2.55 8.25 3.46
N GLY A 174 3.59 7.44 3.68
CA GLY A 174 4.85 7.55 2.96
C GLY A 174 6.04 6.95 3.72
N PHE A 175 7.14 6.76 3.00
CA PHE A 175 8.37 6.14 3.53
C PHE A 175 9.58 7.02 3.26
N TYR A 176 9.47 8.31 3.58
CA TYR A 176 10.50 9.31 3.29
C TYR A 176 11.90 8.84 3.67
N ASN A 177 12.80 8.86 2.69
CA ASN A 177 14.23 8.54 2.84
C ASN A 177 14.54 7.18 3.47
N ILE A 178 13.62 6.20 3.44
CA ILE A 178 13.87 4.87 4.01
C ILE A 178 15.11 4.19 3.39
N ASP A 179 15.41 4.47 2.12
CA ASP A 179 16.62 4.05 1.40
C ASP A 179 17.92 4.72 1.86
N LYS A 180 17.84 5.84 2.57
CA LYS A 180 19.02 6.63 2.97
C LYS A 180 19.34 6.50 4.46
N ILE A 181 18.41 5.99 5.25
CA ILE A 181 18.57 5.87 6.70
C ILE A 181 19.50 4.69 7.02
N PRO A 182 20.56 4.88 7.84
CA PRO A 182 21.53 3.83 8.19
C PRO A 182 20.91 2.50 8.63
N ALA A 183 19.82 2.56 9.38
CA ALA A 183 19.12 1.39 9.90
C ALA A 183 18.47 0.49 8.82
N PHE A 184 18.32 0.99 7.59
CA PHE A 184 17.75 0.25 6.46
C PHE A 184 18.76 -0.08 5.36
N ILE A 185 20.02 0.36 5.50
CA ILE A 185 21.09 0.05 4.54
C ILE A 185 21.32 -1.45 4.42
N LYS A 186 21.35 -2.18 5.55
CA LYS A 186 21.48 -3.65 5.52
C LYS A 186 20.28 -4.36 4.91
N HIS A 187 19.09 -3.75 4.94
CA HIS A 187 17.90 -4.32 4.28
C HIS A 187 18.05 -4.29 2.77
N GLN A 188 18.63 -3.22 2.21
CA GLN A 188 18.93 -3.12 0.79
C GLN A 188 20.00 -4.14 0.35
N GLY A 189 20.99 -4.42 1.19
CA GLY A 189 21.97 -5.49 0.93
C GLY A 189 21.34 -6.88 0.90
N ASN A 190 20.47 -7.17 1.89
CA ASN A 190 19.78 -8.45 2.01
C ASN A 190 18.49 -8.56 1.19
N GLN A 191 18.12 -7.53 0.41
CA GLN A 191 16.85 -7.48 -0.35
C GLN A 191 15.58 -7.68 0.52
N LEU A 192 15.60 -7.14 1.74
CA LEU A 192 14.52 -7.19 2.75
C LEU A 192 13.60 -5.96 2.70
N ILE A 193 13.64 -5.20 1.61
CA ILE A 193 12.77 -4.04 1.41
C ILE A 193 12.33 -4.03 -0.05
N THR A 194 11.02 -3.86 -0.25
CA THR A 194 10.37 -3.84 -1.55
C THR A 194 9.44 -2.62 -1.59
N TYR A 195 9.56 -1.80 -2.61
CA TYR A 195 8.60 -0.74 -2.91
C TYR A 195 7.45 -1.38 -3.66
N GLY A 196 6.28 -1.42 -3.02
CA GLY A 196 5.07 -2.02 -3.53
C GLY A 196 4.37 -1.11 -4.51
N ALA A 197 3.67 -0.10 -3.99
CA ALA A 197 2.93 0.86 -4.80
C ALA A 197 2.62 2.14 -4.02
N ASP A 198 2.61 3.26 -4.71
CA ASP A 198 1.95 4.48 -4.27
C ASP A 198 0.53 4.51 -4.88
N ILE A 199 -0.49 4.22 -4.07
CA ILE A 199 -1.89 4.18 -4.52
C ILE A 199 -2.50 5.60 -4.62
N VAL A 200 -1.86 6.58 -3.97
CA VAL A 200 -2.30 7.98 -3.99
C VAL A 200 -1.90 8.64 -5.30
N ASP A 201 -0.61 8.54 -5.66
CA ASP A 201 -0.07 9.12 -6.89
C ASP A 201 -0.09 8.15 -8.09
N LEU A 202 -0.43 6.88 -7.84
CA LEU A 202 -0.53 5.81 -8.84
C LEU A 202 0.79 5.54 -9.56
N ASP A 203 1.88 5.48 -8.79
CA ASP A 203 3.22 5.13 -9.25
C ASP A 203 3.91 4.14 -8.27
N ASN A 204 5.24 4.02 -8.36
CA ASN A 204 6.03 3.12 -7.51
C ASN A 204 6.99 3.87 -6.58
N VAL A 205 6.82 5.19 -6.43
CA VAL A 205 7.70 6.05 -5.62
C VAL A 205 7.07 6.24 -4.25
N VAL A 206 7.44 5.37 -3.31
CA VAL A 206 6.88 5.37 -1.95
C VAL A 206 7.72 6.16 -0.95
N ASN A 207 8.95 6.54 -1.31
CA ASN A 207 10.00 7.03 -0.40
C ASN A 207 10.27 8.55 -0.48
N ASP A 208 9.38 9.33 -1.09
CA ASP A 208 9.54 10.77 -1.32
C ASP A 208 8.41 11.65 -0.72
N ARG A 209 7.51 11.04 0.08
CA ARG A 209 6.39 11.70 0.76
C ARG A 209 6.59 11.74 2.28
N ASP A 210 5.56 11.46 3.07
CA ASP A 210 5.59 11.56 4.53
C ASP A 210 6.59 10.58 5.18
N ASN A 211 7.00 10.82 6.42
CA ASN A 211 7.95 10.00 7.16
C ASN A 211 7.31 9.10 8.23
N HIS A 212 6.00 9.16 8.45
CA HIS A 212 5.28 8.34 9.42
C HIS A 212 5.49 6.84 9.14
N GLY A 213 5.31 6.40 7.89
CA GLY A 213 5.56 5.01 7.50
C GLY A 213 7.02 4.57 7.64
N THR A 214 7.98 5.49 7.50
CA THR A 214 9.39 5.23 7.84
C THR A 214 9.55 4.98 9.35
N ALA A 215 8.88 5.77 10.19
CA ALA A 215 8.91 5.59 11.64
C ALA A 215 8.26 4.26 12.05
N VAL A 216 7.10 3.92 11.49
CA VAL A 216 6.41 2.64 11.70
C VAL A 216 7.30 1.47 11.25
N SER A 217 7.88 1.55 10.05
CA SER A 217 8.81 0.55 9.52
C SER A 217 10.02 0.37 10.43
N SER A 218 10.46 1.42 11.13
CA SER A 218 11.61 1.34 12.04
C SER A 218 11.29 0.53 13.29
N CYS A 219 10.07 0.64 13.83
CA CYS A 219 9.62 -0.19 14.95
C CYS A 219 9.66 -1.68 14.60
N ILE A 220 9.42 -2.02 13.34
CA ILE A 220 9.40 -3.39 12.83
C ILE A 220 10.81 -3.86 12.49
N ALA A 221 11.45 -3.28 11.47
CA ALA A 221 12.60 -3.93 10.84
C ALA A 221 13.95 -3.23 11.06
N ALA A 222 13.99 -1.97 11.53
CA ALA A 222 15.25 -1.21 11.61
C ALA A 222 16.39 -2.02 12.26
N TYR A 223 17.58 -1.97 11.66
CA TYR A 223 18.76 -2.63 12.19
C TYR A 223 19.97 -1.70 12.14
N ASP A 224 20.26 -1.08 13.28
CA ASP A 224 21.43 -0.24 13.53
C ASP A 224 21.97 -0.58 14.93
N LYS A 225 22.84 -1.61 14.96
CA LYS A 225 23.37 -2.18 16.21
C LYS A 225 24.05 -1.10 17.06
N GLY A 226 23.62 -0.98 18.31
CA GLY A 226 24.08 0.05 19.25
C GLY A 226 23.23 1.32 19.26
N ARG A 227 22.24 1.43 18.36
CA ARG A 227 21.38 2.61 18.20
C ARG A 227 19.90 2.26 18.21
N TYR A 228 19.47 1.35 17.34
CA TYR A 228 18.07 0.93 17.22
C TYR A 228 17.96 -0.43 16.53
N ILE A 229 17.26 -1.39 17.15
CA ILE A 229 16.91 -2.68 16.53
C ILE A 229 15.40 -2.90 16.71
N GLY A 230 14.67 -3.04 15.61
CA GLY A 230 13.23 -3.29 15.58
C GLY A 230 12.84 -4.68 16.10
N SER A 231 11.54 -4.97 16.12
CA SER A 231 10.99 -6.23 16.64
C SER A 231 11.16 -7.45 15.73
N ALA A 232 11.32 -7.23 14.42
CA ALA A 232 11.47 -8.24 13.39
C ALA A 232 12.49 -7.75 12.34
N PRO A 233 13.77 -7.56 12.73
CA PRO A 233 14.77 -6.91 11.88
C PRO A 233 15.06 -7.64 10.57
N LYS A 234 14.73 -8.93 10.46
CA LYS A 234 14.93 -9.72 9.23
C LYS A 234 13.65 -10.00 8.44
N ALA A 235 12.54 -9.34 8.79
CA ALA A 235 11.35 -9.37 7.96
C ALA A 235 11.62 -8.65 6.64
N ASN A 236 10.99 -9.13 5.57
CA ASN A 236 10.97 -8.42 4.30
C ASN A 236 9.80 -7.42 4.32
N LEU A 237 10.11 -6.13 4.27
CA LEU A 237 9.10 -5.07 4.26
C LEU A 237 8.64 -4.78 2.82
N ILE A 238 7.33 -4.73 2.62
CA ILE A 238 6.71 -4.36 1.34
C ILE A 238 5.89 -3.10 1.56
N LEU A 239 6.30 -2.00 0.96
CA LEU A 239 5.83 -0.67 1.34
C LEU A 239 4.73 -0.20 0.38
N PHE A 240 3.58 0.18 0.92
CA PHE A 240 2.48 0.75 0.15
C PHE A 240 2.09 2.10 0.73
N ARG A 241 2.07 3.13 -0.11
CA ARG A 241 1.49 4.43 0.27
C ARG A 241 0.00 4.41 -0.03
N THR A 242 -0.82 4.56 1.01
CA THR A 242 -2.29 4.53 0.93
C THR A 242 -2.93 5.86 1.27
N GLU A 243 -2.24 6.69 2.07
CA GLU A 243 -2.75 7.94 2.62
C GLU A 243 -2.06 9.16 2.01
N ASN A 244 -2.79 10.26 1.92
CA ASN A 244 -2.23 11.55 1.59
C ASN A 244 -2.10 12.39 2.87
N ALA A 245 -0.88 12.57 3.39
CA ALA A 245 -0.65 13.36 4.61
C ALA A 245 -1.18 14.81 4.58
N SER A 246 -1.56 15.34 3.41
CA SER A 246 -2.11 16.69 3.25
C SER A 246 -3.64 16.77 3.18
N SER A 247 -4.35 15.64 3.17
CA SER A 247 -5.82 15.62 3.10
C SER A 247 -6.40 14.31 3.59
N GLU A 248 -7.60 14.29 4.15
CA GLU A 248 -8.29 13.06 4.54
C GLU A 248 -9.64 12.94 3.83
N TYR A 249 -9.81 11.89 3.02
CA TYR A 249 -11.04 11.61 2.24
C TYR A 249 -11.35 10.10 2.20
N PRO A 250 -12.62 9.70 1.99
CA PRO A 250 -12.99 8.28 1.89
C PRO A 250 -12.26 7.49 0.78
N ILE A 251 -11.68 8.16 -0.21
CA ILE A 251 -10.81 7.52 -1.20
C ILE A 251 -9.62 6.79 -0.56
N GLU A 252 -9.16 7.21 0.62
CA GLU A 252 -8.04 6.57 1.30
C GLU A 252 -8.40 5.16 1.80
N GLU A 253 -9.64 4.94 2.23
CA GLU A 253 -10.14 3.59 2.53
C GLU A 253 -10.13 2.69 1.30
N LEU A 254 -10.41 3.26 0.12
CA LEU A 254 -10.37 2.53 -1.14
C LEU A 254 -8.93 2.28 -1.60
N ASN A 255 -8.02 3.22 -1.34
CA ASN A 255 -6.59 3.02 -1.56
C ASN A 255 -6.06 1.89 -0.68
N TRP A 256 -6.47 1.85 0.60
CA TRP A 256 -6.18 0.76 1.52
C TRP A 256 -6.69 -0.57 0.98
N CYS A 257 -7.95 -0.63 0.51
CA CYS A 257 -8.50 -1.83 -0.10
C CYS A 257 -7.66 -2.28 -1.31
N LYS A 258 -7.22 -1.34 -2.14
CA LYS A 258 -6.39 -1.66 -3.30
C LYS A 258 -5.01 -2.21 -2.88
N ALA A 259 -4.37 -1.60 -1.89
CA ALA A 259 -3.11 -2.09 -1.35
C ALA A 259 -3.27 -3.49 -0.75
N ALA A 260 -4.37 -3.75 -0.04
CA ALA A 260 -4.69 -5.06 0.52
C ALA A 260 -4.86 -6.13 -0.57
N GLU A 261 -5.53 -5.82 -1.69
CA GLU A 261 -5.65 -6.72 -2.84
C GLU A 261 -4.30 -7.05 -3.49
N LEU A 262 -3.40 -6.06 -3.58
CA LEU A 262 -2.05 -6.23 -4.13
C LEU A 262 -1.16 -7.04 -3.18
N ALA A 263 -1.22 -6.76 -1.88
CA ALA A 263 -0.49 -7.49 -0.86
C ALA A 263 -0.96 -8.95 -0.77
N ASP A 264 -2.28 -9.18 -0.91
CA ASP A 264 -2.86 -10.51 -1.00
C ASP A 264 -2.33 -11.30 -2.21
N SER A 265 -2.25 -10.68 -3.39
CA SER A 265 -1.84 -11.36 -4.63
C SER A 265 -0.37 -11.76 -4.64
N ILE A 266 0.49 -11.03 -3.94
CA ILE A 266 1.92 -11.38 -3.78
C ILE A 266 2.19 -12.28 -2.57
N GLY A 267 1.16 -12.62 -1.79
CA GLY A 267 1.26 -13.60 -0.73
C GLY A 267 1.92 -13.08 0.55
N VAL A 268 1.75 -11.80 0.90
CA VAL A 268 2.30 -11.26 2.16
C VAL A 268 1.76 -12.03 3.37
N ASP A 269 2.55 -12.14 4.43
CA ASP A 269 2.17 -12.88 5.63
C ASP A 269 1.37 -12.01 6.61
N MET A 270 1.61 -10.70 6.60
CA MET A 270 0.99 -9.75 7.52
C MET A 270 0.83 -8.37 6.87
N ILE A 271 -0.24 -7.66 7.22
CA ILE A 271 -0.41 -6.22 6.96
C ILE A 271 -0.27 -5.47 8.28
N SER A 272 0.61 -4.47 8.30
CA SER A 272 0.69 -3.46 9.36
C SER A 272 0.15 -2.15 8.82
N SER A 273 -0.86 -1.59 9.48
CA SER A 273 -1.54 -0.37 9.07
C SER A 273 -1.79 0.48 10.31
N SER A 274 -1.09 1.61 10.41
CA SER A 274 -1.05 2.47 11.60
C SER A 274 -1.95 3.69 11.42
N LEU A 275 -3.20 3.45 11.03
CA LEU A 275 -4.16 4.48 10.61
C LEU A 275 -5.57 4.11 11.07
N GLY A 276 -6.48 5.09 11.01
CA GLY A 276 -7.91 4.89 11.24
C GLY A 276 -8.69 6.12 10.76
N TYR A 277 -9.89 5.90 10.24
CA TYR A 277 -10.72 6.96 9.64
C TYR A 277 -12.00 7.16 10.44
N THR A 278 -12.30 8.41 10.78
CA THR A 278 -13.57 8.80 11.44
C THR A 278 -14.10 10.13 10.91
N GLU A 279 -13.20 11.08 10.67
CA GLU A 279 -13.50 12.44 10.20
C GLU A 279 -12.74 12.67 8.88
N TYR A 280 -13.31 13.45 7.97
CA TYR A 280 -12.69 13.82 6.70
C TYR A 280 -12.67 15.34 6.54
N ASP A 281 -11.82 15.83 5.64
CA ASP A 281 -11.74 17.28 5.32
C ASP A 281 -13.06 17.85 4.79
N GLU A 282 -13.93 16.99 4.27
CA GLU A 282 -15.31 17.32 3.92
C GLU A 282 -16.26 16.65 4.91
N ASP A 283 -16.75 17.42 5.89
CA ASP A 283 -17.63 16.95 6.98
C ASP A 283 -18.83 16.12 6.51
N SER A 284 -19.33 16.37 5.29
CA SER A 284 -20.46 15.65 4.70
C SER A 284 -20.17 14.17 4.46
N LEU A 285 -18.88 13.80 4.39
CA LEU A 285 -18.38 12.46 4.15
C LEU A 285 -18.03 11.72 5.46
N SER A 286 -17.93 12.44 6.59
CA SER A 286 -17.53 11.88 7.89
C SER A 286 -18.54 10.86 8.42
N TYR A 287 -18.05 9.87 9.17
CA TYR A 287 -18.92 8.86 9.78
C TYR A 287 -19.77 9.46 10.90
N THR A 288 -21.03 9.04 10.98
CA THR A 288 -21.94 9.40 12.07
C THR A 288 -22.21 8.16 12.93
N HIS A 289 -22.17 8.33 14.26
CA HIS A 289 -22.32 7.26 15.25
C HIS A 289 -23.63 7.40 16.03
#